data_AF-A0A9W6Q6E3-F1
#
_entry.id   AF-A0A9W6Q6E3-F1
#
_cell.length_a   1.000
_cell.length_b   1.000
_cell.length_c   1.000
_cell.angle_alpha   90.00
_cell.angle_beta   90.00
_cell.angle_gamma   90.00
#
_symmetry.space_group_name_H-M   'P 1'
#
loop_
_entity.id
_entity.type
_entity.pdbx_description
1 polymer ?
#
loop_
_entity_poly.entity_id
_entity_poly.type
_entity_poly.pdbx_seq_one_letter_code
_entity_poly.pdbx_strand_id
1 'polypeptide(L)' 'MSNRGDLLLWTTDPAGPREWTVTVASRSSAWWHCTGGAVQFLADLVGGAVEPWALPRVRPTAEEW' A
#
# COMPACT_ATOMS: atom_id res chain seq x y z
N MET A 1 19.53 -10.61 -5.42
CA MET A 1 19.05 -10.16 -4.09
C MET A 1 17.67 -10.77 -3.86
N SER A 2 17.48 -11.55 -2.80
CA SER A 2 16.16 -12.13 -2.47
C SER A 2 15.36 -11.09 -1.70
N ASN A 3 14.41 -10.43 -2.37
CA ASN A 3 13.47 -9.55 -1.70
C ASN A 3 12.43 -10.42 -0.97
N ARG A 4 12.70 -10.76 0.29
CA ARG A 4 11.78 -11.57 1.13
C ARG A 4 10.67 -10.74 1.77
N GLY A 5 10.63 -9.43 1.52
CA GLY A 5 9.62 -8.52 2.03
C GLY A 5 8.54 -8.20 0.99
N ASP A 6 7.47 -7.56 1.47
CA ASP A 6 6.42 -6.99 0.63
C ASP A 6 6.85 -5.60 0.17
N LEU A 7 6.51 -5.23 -1.07
CA LEU A 7 6.89 -3.96 -1.67
C LEU A 7 5.66 -3.10 -1.93
N LEU A 8 5.76 -1.84 -1.52
CA LEU A 8 4.86 -0.78 -1.91
C LEU A 8 5.66 0.18 -2.80
N LEU A 9 5.19 0.34 -4.03
CA LEU A 9 5.81 1.17 -5.05
C LEU A 9 4.81 2.25 -5.47
N TRP A 10 5.32 3.42 -5.83
CA TRP A 10 4.53 4.53 -6.35
C TRP A 10 5.02 4.93 -7.73
N THR A 11 4.10 4.97 -8.70
CA THR A 11 4.35 5.62 -9.98
C THR A 11 3.88 7.06 -9.87
N THR A 12 4.81 8.00 -9.90
CA THR A 12 4.50 9.43 -9.76
C THR A 12 3.86 9.98 -11.03
N ASP A 13 2.90 10.88 -10.85
CA ASP A 13 2.21 11.59 -11.93
C ASP A 13 2.37 13.12 -11.74
N PRO A 14 2.61 13.89 -12.82
CA PRO A 14 2.78 15.34 -12.76
C PRO A 14 1.51 16.10 -12.34
N ALA A 15 0.31 15.52 -12.49
CA ALA A 15 -0.94 16.09 -12.00
C ALA A 15 -1.02 16.08 -10.46
N GLY A 16 -0.16 15.30 -9.80
CA GLY A 16 0.11 15.39 -8.38
C GLY A 16 -0.14 14.08 -7.61
N PRO A 17 0.07 14.09 -6.28
CA PRO A 17 0.11 12.88 -5.44
C PRO A 17 -1.18 12.04 -5.43
N ARG A 18 -2.32 12.63 -5.79
CA ARG A 18 -3.63 11.94 -5.88
C ARG A 18 -3.72 11.00 -7.07
N GLU A 19 -2.95 11.29 -8.12
CA GLU A 19 -2.93 10.52 -9.36
C GLU A 19 -1.81 9.46 -9.36
N TRP A 20 -1.03 9.36 -8.28
CA TRP A 20 0.03 8.36 -8.19
C TRP A 20 -0.57 6.97 -8.10
N THR A 21 -0.17 6.10 -9.02
CA THR A 21 -0.58 4.70 -8.96
C THR A 21 0.21 3.98 -7.90
N VAL A 22 -0.49 3.32 -6.97
CA VAL A 22 0.13 2.43 -5.99
C VAL A 22 0.24 1.04 -6.58
N THR A 23 1.44 0.47 -6.53
CA THR A 23 1.68 -0.92 -6.90
C THR A 23 2.12 -1.70 -5.68
N VAL A 24 1.34 -2.72 -5.32
CA VAL A 24 1.65 -3.64 -4.23
C VAL A 24 2.18 -4.92 -4.83
N ALA A 25 3.37 -5.36 -4.41
CA ALA A 25 3.92 -6.65 -4.75
C ALA A 25 4.17 -7.44 -3.46
N SER A 26 3.39 -8.50 -3.25
CA SER A 26 3.56 -9.37 -2.09
C SER A 26 4.38 -10.61 -2.45
N ARG A 27 4.80 -11.34 -1.42
CA ARG A 27 5.63 -12.55 -1.56
C ARG A 27 5.01 -13.66 -2.42
N SER A 28 3.72 -13.59 -2.73
CA SER A 28 3.03 -14.57 -3.60
C SER A 28 3.22 -14.32 -5.11
N SER A 29 4.11 -13.39 -5.50
CA SER A 29 4.32 -12.97 -6.89
C SER A 29 3.08 -12.34 -7.55
N ALA A 30 2.10 -11.94 -6.75
CA ALA A 30 0.93 -11.20 -7.21
C ALA A 30 1.19 -9.69 -7.10
N TRP A 31 0.66 -8.97 -8.08
CA TRP A 31 0.82 -7.54 -8.23
C TRP A 31 -0.58 -6.92 -8.27
N TRP A 32 -0.80 -5.92 -7.43
CA TRP A 32 -2.06 -5.17 -7.37
C TRP A 32 -1.79 -3.71 -7.68
N HIS A 33 -2.67 -3.11 -8.47
CA HIS A 33 -2.63 -1.70 -8.81
C HIS A 33 -3.84 -1.00 -8.21
N CYS A 34 -3.60 0.09 -7.50
CA CYS A 34 -4.63 0.90 -6.87
C CYS A 34 -4.61 2.27 -7.51
N THR A 35 -5.77 2.71 -7.98
CA THR A 35 -6.02 4.11 -8.30
C THR A 35 -6.40 4.84 -7.00
N GLY A 36 -5.89 6.04 -6.83
CA GLY A 36 -5.96 6.76 -5.56
C GLY A 36 -4.58 6.90 -4.94
N GLY A 37 -4.20 8.14 -4.65
CA GLY A 37 -2.87 8.49 -4.21
C GLY A 37 -2.33 7.71 -3.01
N ALA A 38 -1.01 7.79 -2.83
CA ALA A 38 -0.25 7.08 -1.80
C ALA A 38 -0.88 7.11 -0.40
N VAL A 39 -1.36 8.28 0.02
CA VAL A 39 -1.92 8.51 1.35
C VAL A 39 -3.29 7.85 1.49
N GLN A 40 -4.13 7.92 0.47
CA GLN A 40 -5.46 7.31 0.49
C GLN A 40 -5.34 5.78 0.62
N PHE A 41 -4.45 5.18 -0.18
CA PHE A 41 -4.17 3.75 -0.10
C PHE A 41 -3.74 3.31 1.31
N LEU A 42 -2.80 4.04 1.93
CA LEU A 42 -2.33 3.70 3.28
C LEU A 42 -3.43 3.85 4.33
N ALA A 43 -4.27 4.89 4.21
CA ALA A 43 -5.41 5.08 5.10
C ALA A 43 -6.42 3.93 4.98
N ASP A 44 -6.73 3.50 3.76
CA ASP A 44 -7.66 2.39 3.51
C ASP A 44 -7.09 1.04 3.97
N LEU A 45 -5.77 0.84 3.80
CA LEU A 45 -5.08 -0.35 4.30
C LEU A 45 -5.11 -0.44 5.83
N VAL A 46 -4.80 0.66 6.52
CA VAL A 46 -4.85 0.71 8.00
C VAL A 46 -6.30 0.61 8.51
N GLY A 47 -7.24 1.25 7.81
CA GLY A 47 -8.66 1.23 8.13
C GLY A 47 -9.36 -0.09 7.82
N GLY A 48 -8.73 -0.99 7.07
CA GLY A 48 -9.32 -2.26 6.64
C GLY A 48 -10.39 -2.09 5.54
N ALA A 49 -10.38 -0.97 4.81
CA ALA A 49 -11.27 -0.70 3.70
C ALA A 49 -10.79 -1.33 2.39
N VAL A 50 -9.54 -1.80 2.34
CA VAL A 50 -8.96 -2.52 1.21
C VAL A 50 -8.73 -3.99 1.57
N GLU A 51 -8.94 -4.89 0.62
CA GLU A 51 -8.55 -6.29 0.78
C GLU A 51 -7.04 -6.39 1.04
N PRO A 52 -6.56 -7.16 2.03
CA PRO A 52 -5.16 -7.11 2.44
C PRO A 52 -4.17 -7.58 1.38
N TRP A 53 -4.60 -8.22 0.29
CA TRP A 53 -3.71 -8.66 -0.81
C TRP A 53 -2.45 -9.42 -0.34
N ALA A 54 -2.67 -10.34 0.61
CA ALA A 54 -1.63 -11.09 1.31
C ALA A 54 -0.63 -10.24 2.13
N LEU A 55 -0.83 -8.92 2.25
CA LEU A 55 -0.16 -8.08 3.22
C LEU A 55 -0.59 -8.47 4.65
N PRO A 56 0.31 -8.31 5.63
CA PRO A 56 -0.05 -8.46 7.03
C PRO A 56 -1.11 -7.41 7.42
N ARG A 57 -2.07 -7.81 8.27
CA ARG A 57 -3.02 -6.86 8.83
C ARG A 57 -2.29 -5.82 9.68
N VAL A 58 -2.52 -4.55 9.37
CA VAL A 58 -2.02 -3.44 10.19
C VAL A 58 -2.92 -3.29 11.41
N ARG A 59 -2.32 -3.29 12.60
CA ARG A 59 -2.99 -3.01 13.87
C ARG A 59 -2.48 -1.65 14.34
N PRO A 60 -3.21 -0.55 14.08
CA PRO A 60 -2.79 0.75 14.60
C PRO A 60 -2.85 0.70 16.13
N THR A 61 -1.71 0.89 16.77
CA THR A 61 -1.61 1.15 18.21
C THR A 61 -1.33 2.63 18.39
N ALA A 62 -2.23 3.34 19.08
CA ALA A 62 -1.88 4.65 19.60
C ALA A 62 -0.93 4.42 20.77
N GLU A 63 0.31 4.89 20.66
CA GLU A 63 1.12 5.10 21.86
C GLU A 63 0.48 6.27 22.61
N GLU A 64 0.03 6.04 23.84
CA GLU A 64 -0.41 7.12 24.73
C GLU A 64 0.86 7.87 25.17
N TRP A 65 1.03 9.08 24.62
CA TRP A 65 2.11 10.01 24.99
C TRP A 65 1.72 10.84 26.20
#